data_AF-C2G2V6-F1
#
_entry.id   AF-C2G2V6-F1
#
_cell.length_a   1.000
_cell.length_b   1.000
_cell.length_c   1.000
_cell.angle_alpha   90.00
_cell.angle_beta   90.00
_cell.angle_gamma   90.00
#
_symmetry.space_group_name_H-M   'P 1'
#
loop_
_entity.id
_entity.type
_entity.pdbx_description
1 polymer ?
#
loop_
_entity_poly.entity_id
_entity_poly.type
_entity_poly.pdbx_seq_one_letter_code
_entity_poly.pdbx_strand_id
1 'polypeptide(L)'
;MKNQLKRSGIVSLILIVLLIVFTLWQGNTHAVEMIFSRGWYPVFSYIPGTFFGYLPFSVGDIFYCTAIGFLVFLTGQTVCLLFKKKFYPALLRFSKLINLGLLLYLFFYVSWGMNYYRQSVALNADIRVDSLKLADYLEVLDRFIDTTNTIRGQINPEVWKGKGRQIEQDMVATVENDTTFRSFLSVSNVRAKSPLNSRLVSYVGVSGYFNPFTHEAHVNTAMPEVAKPFTYVHELAHQQGIGFEDEANFIAFVRLQHHPNEFYRYSAYLQCVTYMLSELRGIDRNLFEQYRNRLSAKIESDLEEERAFWKAYMGWINDLTALFYNQYLQHNNQAEGIARYNRMTRLVLAYELQNKGCR
;
A
#
# COMPACT_ATOMS: atom_id res chain seq x y z
N MET A 1 15.49 14.65 38.97
CA MET A 1 15.15 13.47 38.14
C MET A 1 13.84 12.77 38.58
N LYS A 2 13.52 12.63 39.88
CA LYS A 2 12.19 12.11 40.36
C LYS A 2 10.98 12.81 39.76
N ASN A 3 10.96 14.14 39.78
CA ASN A 3 9.88 14.92 39.15
C ASN A 3 9.82 14.73 37.62
N GLN A 4 10.95 14.48 36.96
CA GLN A 4 10.98 14.23 35.51
C GLN A 4 10.40 12.86 35.16
N LEU A 5 10.69 11.84 35.96
CA LEU A 5 10.10 10.51 35.76
C LEU A 5 8.59 10.53 36.00
N LYS A 6 8.13 11.23 37.05
CA LYS A 6 6.69 11.44 37.31
C LYS A 6 6.01 12.13 36.12
N ARG A 7 6.60 13.21 35.60
CA ARG A 7 6.10 13.90 34.39
C ARG A 7 6.08 12.98 33.17
N SER A 8 7.12 12.18 32.96
CA SER A 8 7.17 11.22 31.86
C SER A 8 6.05 10.18 31.96
N GLY A 9 5.78 9.66 33.16
CA GLY A 9 4.69 8.70 33.38
C GLY A 9 3.30 9.30 33.16
N ILE A 10 3.08 10.56 33.54
CA ILE A 10 1.83 11.28 33.24
C ILE A 10 1.64 11.39 31.72
N VAL A 11 2.69 11.73 30.98
CA VAL A 11 2.63 11.76 29.50
C VAL A 11 2.32 10.38 28.93
N SER A 12 2.95 9.31 29.43
CA SER A 12 2.63 7.94 28.99
C SER A 12 1.17 7.62 29.19
N LEU A 13 0.63 7.94 30.37
CA LEU A 13 -0.76 7.68 30.71
C LEU A 13 -1.73 8.43 29.78
N ILE A 14 -1.46 9.71 29.49
CA ILE A 14 -2.27 10.51 28.56
C ILE A 14 -2.25 9.87 27.17
N LEU A 15 -1.07 9.51 26.65
CA LEU A 15 -0.95 8.89 25.32
C LEU A 15 -1.68 7.54 25.25
N ILE A 16 -1.57 6.72 26.29
CA ILE A 16 -2.27 5.43 26.39
C ILE A 16 -3.78 5.63 26.42
N VAL A 17 -4.28 6.59 27.22
CA VAL A 17 -5.72 6.91 27.27
C VAL A 17 -6.23 7.37 25.90
N LEU A 18 -5.50 8.23 25.19
CA LEU A 18 -5.86 8.65 23.84
C LEU A 18 -5.89 7.47 22.86
N LEU A 19 -4.89 6.58 22.92
CA LEU A 19 -4.87 5.37 22.09
C LEU A 19 -6.06 4.44 22.37
N ILE A 20 -6.42 4.26 23.65
CA ILE A 20 -7.61 3.47 24.02
C ILE A 20 -8.88 4.07 23.41
N VAL A 21 -9.02 5.41 23.44
CA VAL A 21 -10.16 6.09 22.79
C VAL A 21 -10.22 5.76 21.29
N PHE A 22 -9.09 5.82 20.59
CA PHE A 22 -9.02 5.42 19.17
C PHE A 22 -9.40 3.95 18.98
N THR A 23 -8.86 3.03 19.79
CA THR A 23 -9.17 1.59 19.71
C THR A 23 -10.64 1.29 19.94
N LEU A 24 -11.31 1.97 20.89
CA LEU A 24 -12.75 1.79 21.10
C LEU A 24 -13.58 2.24 19.88
N TRP A 25 -13.06 3.17 19.10
CA TRP A 25 -13.73 3.71 17.92
C TRP A 25 -13.58 2.80 16.68
N GLN A 26 -12.52 2.00 16.63
CA GLN A 26 -12.21 1.08 15.52
C GLN A 26 -13.33 0.06 15.22
N GLY A 27 -14.14 -0.30 16.23
CA GLY A 27 -15.25 -1.26 16.06
C GLY A 27 -16.47 -0.71 15.31
N ASN A 28 -16.59 0.60 15.13
CA ASN A 28 -17.71 1.23 14.42
C ASN A 28 -17.27 1.74 13.05
N THR A 29 -17.21 0.84 12.07
CA THR A 29 -16.71 1.14 10.72
C THR A 29 -17.47 2.25 10.01
N HIS A 30 -18.79 2.38 10.24
CA HIS A 30 -19.59 3.47 9.70
C HIS A 30 -19.20 4.83 10.30
N ALA A 31 -18.94 4.91 11.61
CA ALA A 31 -18.45 6.13 12.24
C ALA A 31 -17.04 6.49 11.75
N VAL A 32 -16.16 5.50 11.61
CA VAL A 32 -14.81 5.70 11.04
C VAL A 32 -14.91 6.24 9.62
N GLU A 33 -15.74 5.64 8.75
CA GLU A 33 -15.94 6.10 7.38
C GLU A 33 -16.40 7.56 7.33
N MET A 34 -17.47 7.90 8.06
CA MET A 34 -18.11 9.22 7.95
C MET A 34 -17.32 10.32 8.65
N ILE A 35 -16.77 10.04 9.84
CA ILE A 35 -16.14 11.08 10.67
C ILE A 35 -14.64 11.15 10.39
N PHE A 36 -13.96 10.00 10.34
CA PHE A 36 -12.52 9.96 10.09
C PHE A 36 -12.20 10.03 8.59
N SER A 37 -12.55 9.01 7.80
CA SER A 37 -12.03 8.84 6.43
C SER A 37 -12.57 9.88 5.45
N ARG A 38 -13.84 10.27 5.56
CA ARG A 38 -14.46 11.30 4.70
C ARG A 38 -14.44 12.72 5.30
N GLY A 39 -14.36 12.84 6.62
CA GLY A 39 -14.40 14.11 7.33
C GLY A 39 -13.01 14.64 7.68
N TRP A 40 -12.38 14.04 8.69
CA TRP A 40 -11.09 14.47 9.23
C TRP A 40 -9.92 14.26 8.25
N TYR A 41 -9.82 13.07 7.66
CA TYR A 41 -8.66 12.64 6.88
C TYR A 41 -8.38 13.59 5.70
N PRO A 42 -9.34 13.95 4.83
CA PRO A 42 -9.08 14.84 3.69
C PRO A 42 -8.58 16.23 4.09
N VAL A 43 -9.04 16.74 5.23
CA VAL A 43 -8.58 18.03 5.77
C VAL A 43 -7.18 17.89 6.34
N PHE A 44 -6.93 16.83 7.10
CA PHE A 44 -5.62 16.58 7.68
C PHE A 44 -4.56 16.38 6.61
N SER A 45 -4.80 15.51 5.61
CA SER A 45 -3.86 15.14 4.55
C SER A 45 -3.50 16.29 3.61
N TYR A 46 -4.39 17.29 3.47
CA TYR A 46 -4.10 18.50 2.69
C TYR A 46 -2.86 19.24 3.22
N ILE A 47 -2.71 19.35 4.53
CA ILE A 47 -1.61 20.09 5.17
C ILE A 47 -0.23 19.48 4.84
N PRO A 48 0.10 18.24 5.26
CA PRO A 48 1.39 17.64 4.97
C PRO A 48 1.59 17.45 3.47
N GLY A 49 0.54 17.13 2.71
CA GLY A 49 0.63 17.05 1.26
C GLY A 49 1.12 18.37 0.65
N THR A 50 0.59 19.52 1.09
CA THR A 50 0.96 20.82 0.50
C THR A 50 2.37 21.24 0.90
N PHE A 51 2.83 20.91 2.10
CA PHE A 51 4.20 21.22 2.50
C PHE A 51 5.22 20.26 1.89
N PHE A 52 4.99 18.96 2.02
CA PHE A 52 5.96 17.94 1.62
C PHE A 52 5.82 17.58 0.14
N GLY A 53 4.60 17.49 -0.40
CA GLY A 53 4.35 17.08 -1.79
C GLY A 53 4.94 18.00 -2.87
N TYR A 54 5.29 19.24 -2.56
CA TYR A 54 5.96 20.16 -3.50
C TYR A 54 7.48 20.06 -3.47
N LEU A 55 8.06 19.44 -2.45
CA LEU A 55 9.50 19.23 -2.39
C LEU A 55 9.91 18.13 -3.40
N PRO A 56 11.01 18.30 -4.15
CA PRO A 56 11.41 17.37 -5.21
C PRO A 56 12.05 16.07 -4.70
N PHE A 57 12.14 15.89 -3.38
CA PHE A 57 12.71 14.72 -2.72
C PHE A 57 11.74 14.16 -1.68
N SER A 58 11.95 12.90 -1.27
CA SER A 58 11.16 12.23 -0.25
C SER A 58 11.50 12.76 1.15
N VAL A 59 10.56 13.47 1.77
CA VAL A 59 10.68 13.88 3.18
C VAL A 59 10.43 12.69 4.09
N GLY A 60 9.54 11.79 3.67
CA GLY A 60 9.19 10.57 4.37
C GLY A 60 10.39 9.67 4.64
N ASP A 61 11.29 9.53 3.67
CA ASP A 61 12.51 8.74 3.84
C ASP A 61 13.50 9.40 4.80
N ILE A 62 13.61 10.73 4.76
CA ILE A 62 14.40 11.48 5.73
C ILE A 62 13.80 11.28 7.12
N PHE A 63 12.47 11.36 7.25
CA PHE A 63 11.77 11.12 8.49
C PHE A 63 12.02 9.70 9.01
N TYR A 64 11.89 8.67 8.18
CA TYR A 64 12.19 7.30 8.58
C TYR A 64 13.65 7.11 8.99
N CYS A 65 14.61 7.58 8.19
CA CYS A 65 16.04 7.51 8.53
C CYS A 65 16.35 8.20 9.86
N THR A 66 15.82 9.40 10.08
CA THR A 66 16.05 10.18 11.30
C THR A 66 15.34 9.58 12.51
N ALA A 67 14.09 9.13 12.37
CA ALA A 67 13.34 8.49 13.44
C ALA A 67 14.00 7.18 13.88
N ILE A 68 14.37 6.31 12.94
CA ILE A 68 15.07 5.04 13.23
C ILE A 68 16.43 5.31 13.86
N GLY A 69 17.23 6.21 13.27
CA GLY A 69 18.54 6.57 13.82
C GLY A 69 18.45 7.13 15.23
N PHE A 70 17.46 7.97 15.50
CA PHE A 70 17.20 8.51 16.83
C PHE A 70 16.74 7.45 17.83
N LEU A 71 15.87 6.52 17.43
CA LEU A 71 15.44 5.39 18.26
C LEU A 71 16.62 4.46 18.62
N VAL A 72 17.46 4.12 17.64
CA VAL A 72 18.68 3.31 17.85
C VAL A 72 19.63 4.04 18.80
N PHE A 73 19.86 5.33 18.59
CA PHE A 73 20.70 6.15 19.46
C PHE A 73 20.20 6.19 20.90
N LEU A 74 18.91 6.47 21.12
CA LEU A 74 18.30 6.49 22.44
C LEU A 74 18.36 5.11 23.12
N THR A 75 18.13 4.05 22.35
CA THR A 75 18.22 2.67 22.84
C THR A 75 19.65 2.33 23.25
N GLY A 76 20.64 2.58 22.40
CA GLY A 76 22.05 2.36 22.69
C GLY A 76 22.53 3.15 23.90
N GLN A 77 22.11 4.41 24.05
CA GLN A 77 22.39 5.20 25.25
C GLN A 77 21.76 4.62 26.52
N THR A 78 20.54 4.09 26.42
CA THR A 78 19.84 3.46 27.54
C THR A 78 20.58 2.19 27.97
N VAL A 79 20.95 1.34 27.01
CA VAL A 79 21.75 0.13 27.24
C VAL A 79 23.11 0.47 27.87
N CYS A 80 23.82 1.46 27.35
CA CYS A 80 25.09 1.93 27.91
C CYS A 80 24.96 2.40 29.38
N LEU A 81 23.86 3.06 29.74
CA LEU A 81 23.62 3.43 31.14
C LEU A 81 23.35 2.22 32.04
N LEU A 82 22.64 1.21 31.53
CA LEU A 82 22.39 -0.05 32.25
C LEU A 82 23.71 -0.79 32.53
N PHE A 83 24.61 -0.89 31.54
CA PHE A 83 25.95 -1.46 31.74
C PHE A 83 26.79 -0.68 32.75
N LYS A 84 26.64 0.66 32.78
CA LYS A 84 27.27 1.52 33.79
C LYS A 84 26.55 1.48 35.16
N LYS A 85 25.58 0.59 35.36
CA LYS A 85 24.74 0.45 36.57
C LYS A 85 24.03 1.75 36.98
N LYS A 86 23.82 2.68 36.03
CA LYS A 86 23.11 3.95 36.23
C LYS A 86 21.61 3.75 35.96
N PHE A 87 20.96 2.98 36.82
CA PHE A 87 19.56 2.56 36.64
C PHE A 87 18.56 3.72 36.57
N TYR A 88 18.71 4.73 37.44
CA TYR A 88 17.75 5.84 37.49
C TYR A 88 17.78 6.71 36.20
N PRO A 89 18.95 7.14 35.69
CA PRO A 89 19.04 7.75 34.37
C PRO A 89 18.57 6.83 33.24
N ALA A 90 18.85 5.53 33.31
CA ALA A 90 18.42 4.56 32.29
C ALA A 90 16.89 4.47 32.23
N LEU A 91 16.23 4.36 33.38
CA LEU A 91 14.77 4.31 33.49
C LEU A 91 14.10 5.57 32.92
N LEU A 92 14.64 6.76 33.22
CA LEU A 92 14.12 8.01 32.66
C LEU A 92 14.29 8.10 31.14
N ARG A 93 15.39 7.56 30.58
CA ARG A 93 15.57 7.52 29.12
C ARG A 93 14.65 6.50 28.47
N PHE A 94 14.51 5.32 29.09
CA PHE A 94 13.57 4.30 28.65
C PHE A 94 12.13 4.82 28.66
N SER A 95 11.70 5.54 29.70
CA SER A 95 10.34 6.12 29.72
C SER A 95 10.11 7.15 28.61
N LYS A 96 11.14 7.92 28.23
CA LYS A 96 11.07 8.83 27.07
C LYS A 96 11.02 8.06 25.74
N LEU A 97 11.75 6.96 25.62
CA LEU A 97 11.70 6.08 24.45
C LEU A 97 10.28 5.51 24.27
N ILE A 98 9.66 5.02 25.34
CA ILE A 98 8.27 4.56 25.33
C ILE A 98 7.32 5.69 24.92
N ASN A 99 7.47 6.89 25.50
CA ASN A 99 6.64 8.04 25.12
C ASN A 99 6.78 8.43 23.66
N LEU A 100 7.98 8.36 23.10
CA LEU A 100 8.21 8.62 21.69
C LEU A 100 7.50 7.57 20.82
N GLY A 101 7.62 6.28 21.16
CA GLY A 101 6.90 5.21 20.46
C GLY A 101 5.38 5.39 20.52
N LEU A 102 4.83 5.66 21.70
CA LEU A 102 3.40 5.93 21.89
C LEU A 102 2.94 7.17 21.11
N LEU A 103 3.75 8.23 21.07
CA LEU A 103 3.45 9.45 20.32
C LEU A 103 3.42 9.17 18.81
N LEU A 104 4.42 8.46 18.28
CA LEU A 104 4.47 8.08 16.87
C LEU A 104 3.28 7.19 16.50
N TYR A 105 2.89 6.26 17.38
CA TYR A 105 1.76 5.38 17.16
C TYR A 105 0.40 6.12 17.20
N LEU A 106 0.23 7.04 18.16
CA LEU A 106 -0.93 7.90 18.20
C LEU A 106 -0.99 8.80 16.96
N PHE A 107 0.13 9.40 16.57
CA PHE A 107 0.21 10.22 15.37
C PHE A 107 -0.17 9.42 14.13
N PHE A 108 0.31 8.18 14.01
CA PHE A 108 -0.08 7.29 12.92
C PHE A 108 -1.62 7.12 12.81
N TYR A 109 -2.33 6.81 13.91
CA TYR A 109 -3.79 6.67 13.88
C TYR A 109 -4.53 7.98 13.61
N VAL A 110 -4.07 9.08 14.20
CA VAL A 110 -4.64 10.42 13.94
C VAL A 110 -4.44 10.81 12.47
N SER A 111 -3.27 10.47 11.91
CA SER A 111 -2.84 10.90 10.59
C SER A 111 -3.48 10.08 9.46
N TRP A 112 -3.53 8.75 9.61
CA TRP A 112 -3.96 7.85 8.54
C TRP A 112 -4.47 6.48 9.02
N GLY A 113 -3.93 5.91 10.09
CA GLY A 113 -4.13 4.51 10.48
C GLY A 113 -5.59 4.08 10.75
N MET A 114 -6.49 5.02 11.04
CA MET A 114 -7.92 4.69 11.15
C MET A 114 -8.55 4.27 9.81
N ASN A 115 -7.91 4.56 8.67
CA ASN A 115 -8.34 4.09 7.36
C ASN A 115 -8.30 2.55 7.19
N TYR A 116 -7.66 1.80 8.10
CA TYR A 116 -7.80 0.33 8.16
C TYR A 116 -9.16 -0.15 8.68
N TYR A 117 -9.92 0.74 9.33
CA TYR A 117 -11.19 0.44 9.98
C TYR A 117 -12.37 1.12 9.28
N ARG A 118 -12.13 1.68 8.09
CA ARG A 118 -13.16 2.30 7.26
C ARG A 118 -14.11 1.23 6.68
N GLN A 119 -15.20 1.67 6.07
CA GLN A 119 -16.07 0.74 5.33
C GLN A 119 -15.35 0.23 4.08
N SER A 120 -15.57 -1.05 3.74
CA SER A 120 -14.91 -1.65 2.58
C SER A 120 -15.25 -0.93 1.28
N VAL A 121 -14.35 -1.00 0.30
CA VAL A 121 -14.62 -0.49 -1.05
C VAL A 121 -15.83 -1.17 -1.65
N ALA A 122 -16.04 -2.47 -1.38
CA ALA A 122 -17.24 -3.18 -1.82
C ALA A 122 -18.53 -2.50 -1.32
N LEU A 123 -18.60 -2.13 -0.04
CA LEU A 123 -19.78 -1.47 0.52
C LEU A 123 -19.92 -0.03 -0.01
N ASN A 124 -18.82 0.71 -0.10
CA ASN A 124 -18.81 2.09 -0.57
C ASN A 124 -19.15 2.25 -2.06
N ALA A 125 -18.79 1.26 -2.88
CA ALA A 125 -19.04 1.25 -4.32
C ALA A 125 -20.22 0.36 -4.75
N ASP A 126 -21.01 -0.13 -3.78
CA ASP A 126 -22.16 -1.05 -4.00
C ASP A 126 -21.81 -2.27 -4.87
N ILE A 127 -20.67 -2.90 -4.58
CA ILE A 127 -20.18 -4.10 -5.25
C ILE A 127 -20.62 -5.32 -4.47
N ARG A 128 -21.38 -6.19 -5.12
CA ARG A 128 -21.89 -7.43 -4.51
C ARG A 128 -20.90 -8.58 -4.69
N VAL A 129 -20.18 -8.92 -3.62
CA VAL A 129 -19.14 -9.96 -3.62
C VAL A 129 -19.70 -11.36 -3.26
N ASP A 130 -21.02 -11.48 -3.13
CA ASP A 130 -21.69 -12.71 -2.73
C ASP A 130 -21.82 -13.67 -3.91
N SER A 131 -21.69 -14.98 -3.63
CA SER A 131 -21.99 -16.07 -4.56
C SER A 131 -21.07 -16.19 -5.79
N LEU A 132 -19.80 -15.78 -5.68
CA LEU A 132 -18.81 -15.98 -6.75
C LEU A 132 -18.50 -17.48 -6.96
N LYS A 133 -18.74 -17.99 -8.16
CA LYS A 133 -18.44 -19.39 -8.51
C LYS A 133 -17.10 -19.50 -9.22
N LEU A 134 -16.49 -20.68 -9.14
CA LEU A 134 -15.28 -20.98 -9.91
C LEU A 134 -15.50 -20.80 -11.41
N ALA A 135 -16.69 -21.11 -11.93
CA ALA A 135 -17.02 -20.90 -13.33
C ALA A 135 -16.91 -19.42 -13.74
N ASP A 136 -17.45 -18.51 -12.92
CA ASP A 136 -17.39 -17.06 -13.18
C ASP A 136 -15.94 -16.57 -13.14
N TYR A 137 -15.16 -17.08 -12.18
CA TYR A 137 -13.74 -16.78 -12.06
C TYR A 137 -12.96 -17.17 -13.32
N LEU A 138 -13.18 -18.39 -13.81
CA LEU A 138 -12.52 -18.91 -15.00
C LEU A 138 -12.95 -18.14 -16.26
N GLU A 139 -14.22 -17.74 -16.37
CA GLU A 139 -14.71 -16.90 -17.48
C GLU A 139 -14.04 -15.52 -17.50
N VAL A 140 -13.89 -14.87 -16.34
CA VAL A 140 -13.21 -13.57 -16.28
C VAL A 140 -11.73 -13.72 -16.56
N LEU A 141 -11.07 -14.74 -15.99
CA LEU A 141 -9.67 -15.03 -16.22
C LEU A 141 -9.38 -15.31 -17.70
N ASP A 142 -10.22 -16.11 -18.35
CA ASP A 142 -10.16 -16.42 -19.78
C ASP A 142 -10.11 -15.15 -20.63
N ARG A 143 -11.11 -14.28 -20.46
CA ARG A 143 -11.19 -12.98 -21.15
C ARG A 143 -10.02 -12.08 -20.83
N PHE A 144 -9.55 -12.06 -19.58
CA PHE A 144 -8.44 -11.21 -19.17
C PHE A 144 -7.12 -11.67 -19.77
N ILE A 145 -6.86 -12.97 -19.84
CA ILE A 145 -5.69 -13.52 -20.53
C ILE A 145 -5.72 -13.13 -22.00
N ASP A 146 -6.85 -13.30 -22.68
CA ASP A 146 -6.99 -12.94 -24.09
C ASP A 146 -6.76 -11.43 -24.30
N THR A 147 -7.37 -10.59 -23.46
CA THR A 147 -7.18 -9.14 -23.48
C THR A 147 -5.71 -8.76 -23.26
N THR A 148 -5.05 -9.38 -22.27
CA THR A 148 -3.64 -9.12 -21.94
C THR A 148 -2.74 -9.50 -23.12
N ASN A 149 -2.97 -10.66 -23.73
CA ASN A 149 -2.25 -11.12 -24.92
C ASN A 149 -2.44 -10.17 -26.11
N THR A 150 -3.67 -9.74 -26.37
CA THR A 150 -3.98 -8.81 -27.46
C THR A 150 -3.26 -7.47 -27.27
N ILE A 151 -3.41 -6.85 -26.10
CA ILE A 151 -2.77 -5.55 -25.83
C ILE A 151 -1.24 -5.70 -25.92
N ARG A 152 -0.67 -6.75 -25.33
CA ARG A 152 0.78 -6.98 -25.38
C ARG A 152 1.31 -7.19 -26.80
N GLY A 153 0.48 -7.73 -27.68
CA GLY A 153 0.78 -7.89 -29.10
C GLY A 153 0.90 -6.55 -29.84
N GLN A 154 0.16 -5.54 -29.40
CA GLN A 154 0.04 -4.21 -30.03
C GLN A 154 1.07 -3.21 -29.51
N ILE A 155 1.56 -3.40 -28.28
CA ILE A 155 2.52 -2.49 -27.65
C ILE A 155 3.96 -3.03 -27.64
N ASN A 156 4.91 -2.11 -27.53
CA ASN A 156 6.30 -2.39 -27.23
C ASN A 156 6.72 -1.69 -25.91
N PRO A 157 6.85 -2.41 -24.78
CA PRO A 157 7.26 -1.84 -23.50
C PRO A 157 8.60 -1.10 -23.52
N GLU A 158 9.54 -1.47 -24.42
CA GLU A 158 10.84 -0.78 -24.53
C GLU A 158 10.70 0.70 -24.88
N VAL A 159 9.60 1.12 -25.51
CA VAL A 159 9.30 2.54 -25.80
C VAL A 159 9.16 3.37 -24.52
N TRP A 160 8.90 2.73 -23.38
CA TRP A 160 8.73 3.34 -22.06
C TRP A 160 9.99 3.31 -21.20
N LYS A 161 11.07 2.68 -21.67
CA LYS A 161 12.34 2.63 -20.96
C LYS A 161 12.89 4.03 -20.71
N GLY A 162 13.16 4.35 -19.44
CA GLY A 162 13.65 5.67 -19.05
C GLY A 162 12.57 6.76 -19.03
N LYS A 163 11.30 6.43 -19.28
CA LYS A 163 10.17 7.37 -19.22
C LYS A 163 9.45 7.36 -17.86
N GLY A 164 10.11 6.89 -16.80
CA GLY A 164 9.51 6.81 -15.45
C GLY A 164 8.87 8.12 -14.97
N ARG A 165 9.48 9.28 -15.27
CA ARG A 165 8.90 10.59 -14.92
C ARG A 165 7.60 10.89 -15.67
N GLN A 166 7.50 10.49 -16.94
CA GLN A 166 6.26 10.64 -17.71
C GLN A 166 5.18 9.70 -17.16
N ILE A 167 5.52 8.46 -16.83
CA ILE A 167 4.60 7.51 -16.20
C ILE A 167 4.06 8.09 -14.89
N GLU A 168 4.93 8.62 -14.03
CA GLU A 168 4.53 9.28 -12.78
C GLU A 168 3.52 10.41 -13.01
N GLN A 169 3.82 11.32 -13.94
CA GLN A 169 2.97 12.46 -14.26
C GLN A 169 1.61 12.02 -14.81
N ASP A 170 1.62 11.06 -15.73
CA ASP A 170 0.40 10.54 -16.34
C ASP A 170 -0.47 9.80 -15.31
N MET A 171 0.12 9.05 -14.37
CA MET A 171 -0.62 8.34 -13.33
C MET A 171 -1.20 9.28 -12.27
N VAL A 172 -0.45 10.32 -11.87
CA VAL A 172 -0.97 11.39 -11.02
C VAL A 172 -2.17 12.06 -11.71
N ALA A 173 -2.02 12.48 -12.97
CA ALA A 173 -3.09 13.10 -13.73
C ALA A 173 -4.31 12.16 -13.91
N THR A 174 -4.07 10.86 -14.11
CA THR A 174 -5.14 9.86 -14.19
C THR A 174 -5.96 9.82 -12.90
N VAL A 175 -5.31 9.79 -11.74
CA VAL A 175 -5.99 9.74 -10.44
C VAL A 175 -6.67 11.07 -10.09
N GLU A 176 -6.10 12.21 -10.45
CA GLU A 176 -6.71 13.53 -10.23
C GLU A 176 -8.01 13.72 -11.03
N ASN A 177 -8.03 13.21 -12.27
CA ASN A 177 -9.17 13.36 -13.18
C ASN A 177 -10.21 12.23 -13.03
N ASP A 178 -9.87 11.12 -12.39
CA ASP A 178 -10.81 10.03 -12.14
C ASP A 178 -11.92 10.45 -11.16
N THR A 179 -13.15 10.08 -11.50
CA THR A 179 -14.33 10.36 -10.69
C THR A 179 -14.97 9.10 -10.11
N THR A 180 -14.51 7.91 -10.52
CA THR A 180 -15.13 6.61 -10.21
C THR A 180 -15.34 6.39 -8.71
N PHE A 181 -14.35 6.75 -7.89
CA PHE A 181 -14.37 6.53 -6.44
C PHE A 181 -14.42 7.82 -5.61
N ARG A 182 -14.72 8.96 -6.26
CA ARG A 182 -14.65 10.29 -5.64
C ARG A 182 -15.65 10.51 -4.51
N SER A 183 -16.70 9.70 -4.43
CA SER A 183 -17.74 9.80 -3.40
C SER A 183 -17.26 9.41 -1.99
N PHE A 184 -16.17 8.65 -1.88
CA PHE A 184 -15.66 8.15 -0.59
C PHE A 184 -14.13 8.21 -0.46
N LEU A 185 -13.39 8.43 -1.54
CA LEU A 185 -11.95 8.63 -1.49
C LEU A 185 -11.60 10.09 -1.27
N SER A 186 -10.52 10.33 -0.52
CA SER A 186 -9.96 11.67 -0.43
C SER A 186 -9.43 12.11 -1.79
N VAL A 187 -9.73 13.35 -2.18
CA VAL A 187 -9.15 14.00 -3.37
C VAL A 187 -8.07 15.00 -2.98
N SER A 188 -7.68 15.04 -1.71
CA SER A 188 -6.63 15.92 -1.22
C SER A 188 -5.28 15.48 -1.80
N ASN A 189 -4.68 16.33 -2.61
CA ASN A 189 -3.27 16.29 -2.96
C ASN A 189 -2.77 14.93 -3.48
N VAL A 190 -3.11 14.64 -4.73
CA VAL A 190 -2.67 13.44 -5.45
C VAL A 190 -1.26 13.68 -5.97
N ARG A 191 -0.26 13.09 -5.32
CA ARG A 191 1.15 13.21 -5.73
C ARG A 191 1.92 11.97 -5.37
N ALA A 192 2.69 11.49 -6.34
CA ALA A 192 3.64 10.44 -6.14
C ALA A 192 5.07 10.99 -6.19
N LYS A 193 5.99 10.26 -5.56
CA LYS A 193 7.42 10.54 -5.57
C LYS A 193 8.22 9.25 -5.74
N SER A 194 9.51 9.42 -6.01
CA SER A 194 10.47 8.33 -5.85
C SER A 194 11.04 8.32 -4.43
N PRO A 195 11.36 7.15 -3.86
CA PRO A 195 12.24 7.05 -2.71
C PRO A 195 13.57 7.77 -2.95
N LEU A 196 14.26 8.18 -1.88
CA LEU A 196 15.63 8.71 -1.97
C LEU A 196 16.58 7.70 -2.63
N ASN A 197 16.33 6.40 -2.45
CA ASN A 197 17.08 5.34 -3.10
C ASN A 197 16.19 4.12 -3.39
N SER A 198 15.63 4.08 -4.59
CA SER A 198 14.80 2.96 -5.08
C SER A 198 15.49 1.60 -5.01
N ARG A 199 16.81 1.51 -5.19
CA ARG A 199 17.54 0.23 -5.08
C ARG A 199 17.61 -0.28 -3.65
N LEU A 200 17.77 0.61 -2.68
CA LEU A 200 17.70 0.25 -1.26
C LEU A 200 16.30 -0.28 -0.90
N VAL A 201 15.26 0.38 -1.42
CA VAL A 201 13.88 -0.06 -1.27
C VAL A 201 13.65 -1.44 -1.91
N SER A 202 14.29 -1.74 -3.05
CA SER A 202 14.22 -3.08 -3.62
C SER A 202 14.78 -4.18 -2.71
N TYR A 203 15.85 -3.91 -1.94
CA TYR A 203 16.44 -4.91 -1.02
C TYR A 203 15.53 -5.26 0.17
N VAL A 204 14.57 -4.39 0.50
CA VAL A 204 13.55 -4.67 1.51
C VAL A 204 12.26 -5.23 0.90
N GLY A 205 12.24 -5.48 -0.41
CA GLY A 205 11.15 -6.17 -1.11
C GLY A 205 9.92 -5.32 -1.43
N VAL A 206 10.07 -4.00 -1.54
CA VAL A 206 8.94 -3.07 -1.65
C VAL A 206 8.88 -2.43 -3.05
N SER A 207 7.73 -2.54 -3.73
CA SER A 207 7.45 -1.91 -5.04
C SER A 207 7.00 -0.45 -4.90
N GLY A 208 6.33 -0.12 -3.81
CA GLY A 208 5.87 1.21 -3.45
C GLY A 208 5.46 1.24 -1.98
N TYR A 209 5.33 2.45 -1.42
CA TYR A 209 4.77 2.62 -0.09
C TYR A 209 4.20 4.02 0.09
N PHE A 210 3.10 4.08 0.86
CA PHE A 210 2.59 5.32 1.41
C PHE A 210 3.24 5.63 2.76
N ASN A 211 3.73 6.85 2.94
CA ASN A 211 4.25 7.32 4.23
C ASN A 211 3.14 8.01 5.04
N PRO A 212 2.61 7.40 6.11
CA PRO A 212 1.53 8.00 6.90
C PRO A 212 1.98 9.19 7.75
N PHE A 213 3.28 9.48 7.83
CA PHE A 213 3.80 10.61 8.59
C PHE A 213 3.94 11.88 7.75
N THR A 214 4.27 11.73 6.47
CA THR A 214 4.43 12.84 5.52
C THR A 214 3.37 12.89 4.43
N HIS A 215 2.50 11.90 4.36
CA HIS A 215 1.44 11.74 3.35
C HIS A 215 1.96 11.65 1.91
N GLU A 216 3.19 11.18 1.74
CA GLU A 216 3.81 10.99 0.43
C GLU A 216 3.65 9.53 -0.03
N ALA A 217 3.07 9.35 -1.22
CA ALA A 217 3.07 8.07 -1.93
C ALA A 217 4.40 7.91 -2.69
N HIS A 218 5.08 6.77 -2.50
CA HIS A 218 6.37 6.49 -3.13
C HIS A 218 6.29 5.28 -4.03
N VAL A 219 6.93 5.35 -5.20
CA VAL A 219 7.08 4.21 -6.10
C VAL A 219 8.54 3.92 -6.36
N ASN A 220 8.92 2.66 -6.25
CA ASN A 220 10.25 2.15 -6.55
C ASN A 220 10.53 2.29 -8.05
N THR A 221 11.29 3.32 -8.41
CA THR A 221 11.62 3.59 -9.82
C THR A 221 12.67 2.66 -10.42
N ALA A 222 13.27 1.77 -9.62
CA ALA A 222 14.23 0.78 -10.11
C ALA A 222 13.54 -0.44 -10.74
N MET A 223 12.26 -0.71 -10.42
CA MET A 223 11.53 -1.86 -10.96
C MET A 223 11.20 -1.70 -12.46
N PRO A 224 10.85 -2.79 -13.16
CA PRO A 224 10.50 -2.74 -14.58
C PRO A 224 9.39 -1.73 -14.88
N GLU A 225 9.48 -1.06 -16.03
CA GLU A 225 8.54 0.01 -16.41
C GLU A 225 7.09 -0.49 -16.49
N VAL A 226 6.88 -1.75 -16.89
CA VAL A 226 5.54 -2.37 -17.01
C VAL A 226 4.81 -2.41 -15.67
N ALA A 227 5.51 -2.54 -14.54
CA ALA A 227 4.90 -2.60 -13.22
C ALA A 227 4.57 -1.21 -12.65
N LYS A 228 5.19 -0.14 -13.15
CA LYS A 228 5.07 1.22 -12.59
C LYS A 228 3.66 1.80 -12.64
N PRO A 229 2.93 1.76 -13.78
CA PRO A 229 1.61 2.38 -13.85
C PRO A 229 0.66 1.87 -12.76
N PHE A 230 0.54 0.54 -12.64
CA PHE A 230 -0.29 -0.08 -11.62
C PHE A 230 0.16 0.31 -10.19
N THR A 231 1.45 0.22 -9.89
CA THR A 231 1.98 0.57 -8.57
C THR A 231 1.76 2.04 -8.23
N TYR A 232 1.93 2.97 -9.17
CA TYR A 232 1.62 4.39 -8.93
C TYR A 232 0.17 4.58 -8.53
N VAL A 233 -0.79 4.00 -9.25
CA VAL A 233 -2.20 4.16 -8.91
C VAL A 233 -2.55 3.46 -7.59
N HIS A 234 -1.91 2.32 -7.29
CA HIS A 234 -2.04 1.62 -6.02
C HIS A 234 -1.59 2.50 -4.84
N GLU A 235 -0.39 3.06 -4.88
CA GLU A 235 0.13 3.91 -3.79
C GLU A 235 -0.67 5.21 -3.64
N LEU A 236 -1.16 5.75 -4.77
CA LEU A 236 -2.08 6.88 -4.74
C LEU A 236 -3.43 6.49 -4.11
N ALA A 237 -3.92 5.26 -4.25
CA ALA A 237 -5.13 4.81 -3.54
C ALA A 237 -4.91 4.80 -2.01
N HIS A 238 -3.72 4.41 -1.53
CA HIS A 238 -3.35 4.55 -0.13
C HIS A 238 -3.32 6.01 0.33
N GLN A 239 -2.75 6.91 -0.48
CA GLN A 239 -2.79 8.36 -0.23
C GLN A 239 -4.23 8.91 -0.22
N GLN A 240 -5.16 8.31 -0.95
CA GLN A 240 -6.57 8.66 -0.93
C GLN A 240 -7.35 8.06 0.25
N GLY A 241 -6.67 7.36 1.16
CA GLY A 241 -7.22 6.88 2.41
C GLY A 241 -7.75 5.45 2.37
N ILE A 242 -7.24 4.60 1.47
CA ILE A 242 -7.48 3.16 1.50
C ILE A 242 -6.41 2.49 2.34
N GLY A 243 -6.82 1.76 3.38
CA GLY A 243 -5.88 1.00 4.23
C GLY A 243 -5.50 -0.35 3.63
N PHE A 244 -6.48 -1.07 3.05
CA PHE A 244 -6.25 -2.44 2.61
C PHE A 244 -5.62 -2.56 1.22
N GLU A 245 -4.63 -3.45 1.12
CA GLU A 245 -3.86 -3.73 -0.10
C GLU A 245 -4.72 -4.29 -1.25
N ASP A 246 -5.67 -5.17 -0.94
CA ASP A 246 -6.57 -5.77 -1.94
C ASP A 246 -7.52 -4.74 -2.54
N GLU A 247 -7.99 -3.80 -1.73
CA GLU A 247 -8.81 -2.66 -2.15
C GLU A 247 -8.00 -1.63 -2.97
N ALA A 248 -6.76 -1.35 -2.58
CA ALA A 248 -5.86 -0.48 -3.34
C ALA A 248 -5.54 -1.08 -4.73
N ASN A 249 -5.24 -2.39 -4.78
CA ASN A 249 -5.09 -3.13 -6.03
C ASN A 249 -6.35 -3.06 -6.91
N PHE A 250 -7.53 -3.24 -6.31
CA PHE A 250 -8.80 -3.19 -7.04
C PHE A 250 -9.02 -1.81 -7.66
N ILE A 251 -8.80 -0.73 -6.89
CA ILE A 251 -8.90 0.64 -7.39
C ILE A 251 -7.91 0.90 -8.53
N ALA A 252 -6.66 0.42 -8.39
CA ALA A 252 -5.65 0.55 -9.44
C ALA A 252 -6.08 -0.14 -10.74
N PHE A 253 -6.62 -1.35 -10.64
CA PHE A 253 -7.15 -2.06 -11.81
C PHE A 253 -8.30 -1.32 -12.46
N VAL A 254 -9.32 -0.92 -11.69
CA VAL A 254 -10.53 -0.26 -12.23
C VAL A 254 -10.19 1.04 -12.94
N ARG A 255 -9.27 1.84 -12.41
CA ARG A 255 -8.84 3.11 -13.02
C ARG A 255 -8.05 2.93 -14.31
N LEU A 256 -7.31 1.83 -14.44
CA LEU A 256 -6.39 1.62 -15.55
C LEU A 256 -6.92 0.70 -16.64
N GLN A 257 -7.87 -0.19 -16.36
CA GLN A 257 -8.34 -1.20 -17.32
C GLN A 257 -8.97 -0.61 -18.60
N HIS A 258 -9.48 0.62 -18.53
CA HIS A 258 -10.04 1.37 -19.67
C HIS A 258 -9.22 2.60 -20.05
N HIS A 259 -7.97 2.71 -19.57
CA HIS A 259 -7.13 3.88 -19.82
C HIS A 259 -6.82 4.04 -21.33
N PRO A 260 -6.88 5.26 -21.92
CA PRO A 260 -6.70 5.46 -23.37
C PRO A 260 -5.33 4.99 -23.90
N ASN A 261 -4.29 5.06 -23.07
CA ASN A 261 -2.97 4.50 -23.37
C ASN A 261 -2.91 2.99 -23.10
N GLU A 262 -2.68 2.21 -24.16
CA GLU A 262 -2.60 0.75 -24.12
C GLU A 262 -1.49 0.20 -23.20
N PHE A 263 -0.38 0.91 -23.02
CA PHE A 263 0.68 0.49 -22.11
C PHE A 263 0.22 0.49 -20.64
N TYR A 264 -0.61 1.46 -20.25
CA TYR A 264 -1.15 1.53 -18.89
C TYR A 264 -2.27 0.51 -18.66
N ARG A 265 -3.10 0.26 -19.68
CA ARG A 265 -4.04 -0.87 -19.65
C ARG A 265 -3.31 -2.19 -19.50
N TYR A 266 -2.23 -2.40 -20.26
CA TYR A 266 -1.42 -3.61 -20.17
C TYR A 266 -0.88 -3.84 -18.76
N SER A 267 -0.30 -2.81 -18.14
CA SER A 267 0.19 -2.88 -16.75
C SER A 267 -0.89 -3.41 -15.79
N ALA A 268 -2.11 -2.90 -15.90
CA ALA A 268 -3.22 -3.31 -15.04
C ALA A 268 -3.70 -4.74 -15.30
N TYR A 269 -3.87 -5.12 -16.57
CA TYR A 269 -4.30 -6.46 -16.95
C TYR A 269 -3.23 -7.51 -16.59
N LEU A 270 -1.94 -7.23 -16.83
CA LEU A 270 -0.84 -8.14 -16.49
C LEU A 270 -0.80 -8.40 -14.98
N GLN A 271 -0.90 -7.35 -14.17
CA GLN A 271 -0.90 -7.48 -12.72
C GLN A 271 -2.11 -8.27 -12.21
N CYS A 272 -3.30 -7.96 -12.72
CA CYS A 272 -4.54 -8.66 -12.35
C CYS A 272 -4.51 -10.14 -12.74
N VAL A 273 -4.08 -10.47 -13.97
CA VAL A 273 -3.92 -11.86 -14.43
C VAL A 273 -2.91 -12.61 -13.57
N THR A 274 -1.80 -11.97 -13.20
CA THR A 274 -0.79 -12.59 -12.33
C THR A 274 -1.35 -12.93 -10.95
N TYR A 275 -2.14 -12.03 -10.34
CA TYR A 275 -2.84 -12.31 -9.09
C TYR A 275 -3.86 -13.44 -9.24
N MET A 276 -4.67 -13.41 -10.30
CA MET A 276 -5.66 -14.46 -10.54
C MET A 276 -5.03 -15.84 -10.81
N LEU A 277 -3.91 -15.90 -11.53
CA LEU A 277 -3.19 -17.14 -11.73
C LEU A 277 -2.56 -17.65 -10.42
N SER A 278 -2.03 -16.75 -9.58
CA SER A 278 -1.49 -17.09 -8.27
C SER A 278 -2.55 -17.70 -7.34
N GLU A 279 -3.74 -17.09 -7.27
CA GLU A 279 -4.86 -17.63 -6.50
C GLU A 279 -5.36 -18.96 -7.07
N LEU A 280 -5.51 -19.06 -8.40
CA LEU A 280 -5.93 -20.30 -9.06
C LEU A 280 -4.96 -21.46 -8.77
N ARG A 281 -3.65 -21.20 -8.65
CA ARG A 281 -2.66 -22.20 -8.24
C ARG A 281 -2.95 -22.79 -6.86
N GLY A 282 -3.46 -21.98 -5.94
CA GLY A 282 -3.89 -22.41 -4.60
C GLY A 282 -5.20 -23.18 -4.60
N ILE A 283 -6.09 -22.92 -5.57
CA ILE A 283 -7.39 -23.57 -5.71
C ILE A 283 -7.26 -24.90 -6.47
N ASP A 284 -6.71 -24.87 -7.68
CA ASP A 284 -6.53 -26.02 -8.57
C ASP A 284 -5.26 -25.84 -9.43
N ARG A 285 -4.27 -26.66 -9.11
CA ARG A 285 -2.97 -26.61 -9.80
C ARG A 285 -3.04 -27.02 -11.27
N ASN A 286 -3.94 -27.94 -11.65
CA ASN A 286 -4.08 -28.37 -13.03
C ASN A 286 -4.70 -27.27 -13.89
N LEU A 287 -5.76 -26.61 -13.38
CA LEU A 287 -6.34 -25.44 -14.04
C LEU A 287 -5.34 -24.30 -14.13
N PHE A 288 -4.54 -24.05 -13.09
CA PHE A 288 -3.47 -23.06 -13.14
C PHE A 288 -2.50 -23.31 -14.31
N GLU A 289 -1.97 -24.52 -14.46
CA GLU A 289 -1.04 -24.80 -15.57
C GLU A 289 -1.72 -24.66 -16.94
N GLN A 290 -2.99 -25.07 -17.07
CA GLN A 290 -3.75 -24.89 -18.31
C GLN A 290 -3.89 -23.41 -18.69
N TYR A 291 -4.27 -22.55 -17.74
CA TYR A 291 -4.46 -21.12 -17.99
C TYR A 291 -3.13 -20.38 -18.15
N ARG A 292 -2.11 -20.74 -17.36
CA ARG A 292 -0.77 -20.17 -17.51
C ARG A 292 -0.19 -20.44 -18.91
N ASN A 293 -0.38 -21.64 -19.45
CA ASN A 293 0.13 -21.99 -20.78
C ASN A 293 -0.52 -21.20 -21.93
N ARG A 294 -1.56 -20.41 -21.65
CA ARG A 294 -2.17 -19.49 -22.63
C ARG A 294 -1.51 -18.12 -22.67
N LEU A 295 -0.63 -17.79 -21.72
CA LEU A 295 0.15 -16.56 -21.78
C LEU A 295 1.08 -16.60 -22.99
N SER A 296 1.13 -15.52 -23.77
CA SER A 296 2.05 -15.41 -24.89
C SER A 296 3.50 -15.36 -24.43
N ALA A 297 4.43 -15.77 -25.30
CA ALA A 297 5.87 -15.71 -25.02
C ALA A 297 6.36 -14.29 -24.65
N LYS A 298 5.71 -13.25 -25.20
CA LYS A 298 6.01 -11.85 -24.85
C LYS A 298 5.64 -11.54 -23.40
N ILE A 299 4.49 -12.03 -22.93
CA ILE A 299 4.08 -11.86 -21.52
C ILE A 299 5.03 -12.64 -20.60
N GLU A 300 5.33 -13.90 -20.92
CA GLU A 300 6.26 -14.71 -20.11
C GLU A 300 7.64 -14.03 -20.01
N SER A 301 8.13 -13.42 -21.10
CA SER A 301 9.36 -12.62 -21.07
C SER A 301 9.28 -11.42 -20.11
N ASP A 302 8.16 -10.68 -20.11
CA ASP A 302 7.99 -9.54 -19.19
C ASP A 302 7.94 -10.03 -17.72
N LEU A 303 7.25 -11.15 -17.46
CA LEU A 303 7.20 -11.78 -16.14
C LEU A 303 8.56 -12.35 -15.70
N GLU A 304 9.39 -12.81 -16.63
CA GLU A 304 10.75 -13.24 -16.36
C GLU A 304 11.67 -12.07 -16.03
N GLU A 305 11.54 -10.93 -16.73
CA GLU A 305 12.26 -9.70 -16.41
C GLU A 305 11.95 -9.24 -14.98
N GLU A 306 10.66 -9.21 -14.61
CA GLU A 306 10.25 -8.85 -13.25
C GLU A 306 10.79 -9.84 -12.20
N ARG A 307 10.68 -11.16 -12.46
CA ARG A 307 11.25 -12.19 -11.58
C ARG A 307 12.77 -12.03 -11.43
N ALA A 308 13.48 -11.77 -12.53
CA ALA A 308 14.93 -11.59 -12.53
C ALA A 308 15.33 -10.34 -11.74
N PHE A 309 14.58 -9.24 -11.91
CA PHE A 309 14.75 -8.02 -11.13
C PHE A 309 14.64 -8.32 -9.64
N TRP A 310 13.51 -8.87 -9.18
CA TRP A 310 13.31 -9.11 -7.75
C TRP A 310 14.30 -10.13 -7.18
N LYS A 311 14.64 -11.18 -7.94
CA LYS A 311 15.65 -12.17 -7.53
C LYS A 311 17.02 -11.54 -7.24
N ALA A 312 17.38 -10.44 -7.90
CA ALA A 312 18.64 -9.74 -7.66
C ALA A 312 18.66 -8.97 -6.31
N TYR A 313 17.49 -8.70 -5.73
CA TYR A 313 17.35 -7.95 -4.48
C TYR A 313 16.81 -8.78 -3.31
N MET A 314 16.19 -9.93 -3.57
CA MET A 314 15.72 -10.83 -2.51
C MET A 314 16.89 -11.45 -1.73
N GLY A 315 16.76 -11.42 -0.41
CA GLY A 315 17.68 -12.04 0.54
C GLY A 315 17.11 -11.98 1.96
N TRP A 316 17.92 -12.29 2.96
CA TRP A 316 17.47 -12.39 4.36
C TRP A 316 16.82 -11.09 4.91
N ILE A 317 17.21 -9.92 4.39
CA ILE A 317 16.62 -8.62 4.76
C ILE A 317 15.15 -8.54 4.32
N ASN A 318 14.83 -9.06 3.13
CA ASN A 318 13.47 -9.11 2.62
C ASN A 318 12.60 -10.03 3.49
N ASP A 319 13.08 -11.22 3.85
CA ASP A 319 12.32 -12.16 4.69
C ASP A 319 11.98 -11.56 6.07
N LEU A 320 12.96 -10.86 6.67
CA LEU A 320 12.76 -10.15 7.93
C LEU A 320 11.74 -9.01 7.78
N THR A 321 11.83 -8.24 6.70
CA THR A 321 10.90 -7.14 6.41
C THR A 321 9.49 -7.67 6.18
N ALA A 322 9.34 -8.75 5.41
CA ALA A 322 8.07 -9.42 5.15
C ALA A 322 7.42 -9.91 6.46
N LEU A 323 8.20 -10.44 7.41
CA LEU A 323 7.69 -10.85 8.71
C LEU A 323 7.15 -9.65 9.51
N PHE A 324 7.90 -8.54 9.58
CA PHE A 324 7.44 -7.33 10.26
C PHE A 324 6.23 -6.71 9.57
N TYR A 325 6.23 -6.64 8.24
CA TYR A 325 5.13 -6.08 7.47
C TYR A 325 3.87 -6.91 7.62
N ASN A 326 3.98 -8.24 7.57
CA ASN A 326 2.87 -9.15 7.80
C ASN A 326 2.26 -8.96 9.20
N GLN A 327 3.09 -8.84 10.24
CA GLN A 327 2.61 -8.56 11.60
C GLN A 327 1.94 -7.19 11.72
N TYR A 328 2.52 -6.16 11.08
CA TYR A 328 1.95 -4.83 11.04
C TYR A 328 0.56 -4.82 10.40
N LEU A 329 0.38 -5.51 9.26
CA LEU A 329 -0.91 -5.65 8.60
C LEU A 329 -1.91 -6.42 9.48
N GLN A 330 -1.50 -7.55 10.06
CA GLN A 330 -2.32 -8.35 10.96
C GLN A 330 -2.83 -7.56 12.17
N HIS A 331 -1.98 -6.70 12.73
CA HIS A 331 -2.35 -5.81 13.83
C HIS A 331 -3.32 -4.70 13.41
N ASN A 332 -3.29 -4.29 12.13
CA ASN A 332 -4.13 -3.23 11.58
C ASN A 332 -5.29 -3.80 10.75
N ASN A 333 -6.09 -4.67 11.34
CA ASN A 333 -7.36 -5.17 10.76
C ASN A 333 -7.21 -5.97 9.44
N GLN A 334 -6.00 -6.40 9.09
CA GLN A 334 -5.73 -7.26 7.94
C GLN A 334 -5.19 -8.60 8.42
N ALA A 335 -6.07 -9.43 9.02
CA ALA A 335 -5.73 -10.68 9.69
C ALA A 335 -4.98 -11.70 8.79
N GLU A 336 -5.22 -11.66 7.48
CA GLU A 336 -4.53 -12.51 6.51
C GLU A 336 -3.15 -11.96 6.11
N GLY A 337 -2.81 -10.75 6.56
CA GLY A 337 -1.54 -10.07 6.29
C GLY A 337 -1.25 -9.98 4.79
N ILE A 338 -0.04 -10.34 4.40
CA ILE A 338 0.42 -10.35 3.00
C ILE A 338 -0.39 -11.37 2.16
N ALA A 339 -0.95 -12.44 2.75
CA ALA A 339 -1.74 -13.40 1.97
C ALA A 339 -3.04 -12.78 1.39
N ARG A 340 -3.45 -11.59 1.87
CA ARG A 340 -4.64 -10.88 1.40
C ARG A 340 -4.48 -10.27 0.00
N TYR A 341 -3.26 -10.10 -0.54
CA TYR A 341 -3.05 -9.58 -1.90
C TYR A 341 -3.90 -10.31 -2.95
N ASN A 342 -4.13 -11.62 -2.74
CA ASN A 342 -4.94 -12.47 -3.61
C ASN A 342 -6.47 -12.27 -3.47
N ARG A 343 -6.97 -11.35 -2.63
CA ARG A 343 -8.41 -11.09 -2.47
C ARG A 343 -8.96 -10.00 -3.38
N MET A 344 -8.09 -9.22 -4.01
CA MET A 344 -8.47 -8.23 -5.02
C MET A 344 -9.28 -8.87 -6.15
N THR A 345 -8.93 -10.10 -6.53
CA THR A 345 -9.60 -10.92 -7.55
C THR A 345 -11.11 -11.05 -7.32
N ARG A 346 -11.56 -11.15 -6.06
CA ARG A 346 -12.99 -11.22 -5.71
C ARG A 346 -13.71 -9.91 -5.99
N LEU A 347 -13.09 -8.77 -5.67
CA LEU A 347 -13.64 -7.45 -5.96
C LEU A 347 -13.70 -7.22 -7.48
N VAL A 348 -12.64 -7.57 -8.20
CA VAL A 348 -12.59 -7.48 -9.66
C VAL A 348 -13.65 -8.38 -10.29
N LEU A 349 -13.75 -9.63 -9.86
CA LEU A 349 -14.74 -10.57 -10.38
C LEU A 349 -16.16 -10.05 -10.16
N ALA A 350 -16.49 -9.64 -8.94
CA ALA A 350 -17.79 -9.06 -8.62
C ALA A 350 -18.11 -7.82 -9.47
N TYR A 351 -17.15 -6.90 -9.61
CA TYR A 351 -17.29 -5.69 -10.42
C TYR A 351 -17.51 -6.00 -11.91
N GLU A 352 -16.75 -6.94 -12.46
CA GLU A 352 -16.87 -7.35 -13.87
C GLU A 352 -18.20 -8.06 -14.15
N LEU A 353 -18.66 -8.92 -13.25
CA LEU A 353 -19.95 -9.60 -13.38
C LEU A 353 -21.12 -8.61 -13.26
N GLN A 354 -21.03 -7.66 -12.33
CA GLN A 354 -22.03 -6.60 -12.16
C GLN A 354 -22.13 -5.71 -13.40
N ASN A 355 -21.00 -5.34 -14.00
CA ASN A 355 -20.98 -4.51 -15.21
C ASN A 355 -21.38 -5.28 -16.49
N LYS A 356 -21.15 -6.59 -16.55
CA LYS A 356 -21.73 -7.46 -17.57
C LYS A 356 -23.26 -7.59 -17.43
N GLY A 357 -23.82 -7.26 -16.26
CA GLY A 357 -25.16 -7.61 -15.79
C GLY A 357 -26.15 -6.46 -15.57
N CYS A 358 -26.08 -5.36 -16.33
CA CYS A 358 -27.31 -4.68 -16.74
C CYS A 358 -28.07 -5.60 -17.72
N ARG A 359 -28.81 -6.56 -17.17
CA ARG A 359 -29.92 -7.27 -17.82
C ARG A 359 -31.06 -7.42 -16.83
#